data_AF-A0A9W7H590-F1
#
_entry.id   AF-A0A9W7H590-F1
#
_cell.length_a   1.000
_cell.length_b   1.000
_cell.length_c   1.000
_cell.angle_alpha   90.00
_cell.angle_beta   90.00
_cell.angle_gamma   90.00
#
_symmetry.space_group_name_H-M   'P 1'
#
loop_
_entity.id
_entity.type
_entity.pdbx_description
1 polymer ?
#
loop_
_entity_poly.entity_id
_entity_poly.type
_entity_poly.pdbx_seq_one_letter_code
_entity_poly.pdbx_strand_id
1 'polypeptide(L)'
;MDLNCSSPKSIPVVSTFSSPFDRSPDSSSTKKPISLWPGMYHSPVTNALWEARSKIFERLLDPPKDAPPQSELLTRTPSQSRTSIFYNFSSDYILREQYRDPWNEVRIGKLLEDLDALAGTISVKHCSDDDSTTRPLLLVTAAVDKIVLKKAISVDIDLKIVASVIWVGTSSIEIQLEVIQSTNENSDVSDSVALTANFIFVARDSESGKAAAVNRLSPETEREKFLFEEAEARSKLRKKKRVGRREFDNEAKRLEGLLAEGRIFCDMPALADRDSILLRDTRLENALICQPQQRNIHGRIFGGFLMHRAFEIAFSTAYAFAGLVPCFLEVDHVDFLRPVDVGDFLRLTSCVLYTELENPDQPLINVEVVAHVTRPEIRSSEVSNTFYFSFTVRPEAKAKKNGFKIRKVVPATEEEARRILERMDADLLTQ
;
A
#
# COMPACT_ATOMS: atom_id res chain seq x y z
N MET A 1 18.70 10.17 -38.55
CA MET A 1 19.12 10.74 -37.26
C MET A 1 18.00 11.65 -36.84
N ASP A 2 17.23 11.24 -35.83
CA ASP A 2 16.41 12.08 -34.94
C ASP A 2 15.69 11.10 -34.00
N LEU A 3 16.43 10.68 -32.98
CA LEU A 3 15.91 9.92 -31.85
C LEU A 3 15.05 10.88 -31.02
N ASN A 4 13.73 10.76 -31.15
CA ASN A 4 12.77 11.40 -30.26
C ASN A 4 12.98 10.87 -28.83
N CYS A 5 13.80 11.58 -28.07
CA CYS A 5 13.88 11.46 -26.62
C CYS A 5 12.56 12.00 -26.05
N SER A 6 11.56 11.12 -25.87
CA SER A 6 10.31 11.50 -25.23
C SER A 6 10.61 11.81 -23.75
N SER A 7 10.46 13.07 -23.37
CA SER A 7 10.47 13.49 -21.97
C SER A 7 9.50 12.63 -21.14
N PRO A 8 9.80 12.36 -19.86
CA PRO A 8 8.87 11.63 -19.01
C PRO A 8 7.56 12.41 -18.93
N LYS A 9 6.49 11.84 -19.49
CA LYS A 9 5.14 12.42 -19.43
C LYS A 9 4.70 12.43 -17.97
N SER A 10 4.83 13.58 -17.32
CA SER A 10 4.25 13.81 -16.00
C SER A 10 2.73 13.87 -16.16
N ILE A 11 2.02 13.05 -15.40
CA ILE A 11 0.55 13.05 -15.41
C ILE A 11 0.11 14.14 -14.43
N PRO A 12 -0.54 15.23 -14.92
CA PRO A 12 -1.08 16.24 -14.04
C PRO A 12 -2.27 15.65 -13.28
N VAL A 13 -2.34 15.93 -11.98
CA VAL A 13 -3.48 15.56 -11.14
C VAL A 13 -4.26 16.83 -10.85
N VAL A 14 -5.57 16.80 -11.10
CA VAL A 14 -6.49 17.90 -10.84
C VAL A 14 -7.59 17.45 -9.90
N SER A 15 -8.17 18.40 -9.15
CA SER A 15 -9.36 18.15 -8.32
C SER A 15 -10.47 17.43 -9.10
N THR A 16 -11.12 16.47 -8.45
CA THR A 16 -12.30 15.77 -9.00
C THR A 16 -13.60 16.55 -8.80
N PHE A 17 -13.56 17.66 -8.06
CA PHE A 17 -14.68 18.58 -7.87
C PHE A 17 -14.49 19.81 -8.75
N SER A 18 -15.55 20.19 -9.46
CA SER A 18 -15.63 21.47 -10.15
C SER A 18 -15.68 22.59 -9.10
N SER A 19 -14.87 23.64 -9.28
CA SER A 19 -15.02 24.87 -8.50
C SER A 19 -16.46 25.37 -8.65
N PRO A 20 -17.15 25.76 -7.56
CA PRO A 20 -18.50 26.33 -7.67
C PRO A 20 -18.54 27.64 -8.48
N PHE A 21 -17.38 28.19 -8.85
CA PHE A 21 -17.23 29.41 -9.64
C PHE A 21 -16.92 29.17 -11.12
N ASP A 22 -16.60 27.93 -11.54
CA ASP A 22 -16.33 27.58 -12.94
C ASP A 22 -17.47 26.75 -13.52
N ARG A 23 -18.48 27.43 -14.10
CA ARG A 23 -19.43 26.80 -15.03
C ARG A 23 -19.38 27.50 -16.38
N SER A 24 -18.83 26.81 -17.37
CA SER A 24 -19.17 27.01 -18.78
C SER A 24 -19.75 25.69 -19.31
N PRO A 25 -20.93 25.69 -19.95
CA PRO A 25 -21.55 24.48 -20.45
C PRO A 25 -21.17 24.28 -21.92
N ASP A 26 -20.19 23.42 -22.20
CA ASP A 26 -20.00 22.91 -23.56
C ASP A 26 -20.36 21.43 -23.65
N SER A 27 -21.58 21.20 -24.11
CA SER A 27 -22.13 19.92 -24.51
C SER A 27 -21.86 19.67 -25.99
N SER A 28 -20.84 18.88 -26.33
CA SER A 28 -20.86 18.08 -27.57
C SER A 28 -19.79 16.99 -27.56
N SER A 29 -20.12 15.82 -26.98
CA SER A 29 -19.48 14.59 -27.45
C SER A 29 -20.45 13.43 -27.30
N THR A 30 -20.67 12.68 -28.37
CA THR A 30 -21.37 11.39 -28.43
C THR A 30 -20.57 10.26 -27.78
N LYS A 31 -19.70 10.57 -26.82
CA LYS A 31 -19.07 9.56 -25.95
C LYS A 31 -20.08 9.18 -24.87
N LYS A 32 -20.18 7.88 -24.56
CA LYS A 32 -20.98 7.38 -23.43
C LYS A 32 -20.71 8.26 -22.20
N PRO A 33 -21.74 8.67 -21.44
CA PRO A 33 -21.56 9.60 -20.33
C PRO A 33 -20.52 9.06 -19.35
N ILE A 34 -19.58 9.92 -18.95
CA ILE A 34 -18.46 9.63 -18.05
C ILE A 34 -18.95 9.06 -16.69
N SER A 35 -20.23 9.22 -16.37
CA SER A 35 -20.89 8.72 -15.16
C SER A 35 -20.98 7.19 -15.02
N LEU A 36 -20.59 6.41 -16.04
CA LEU A 36 -20.62 4.94 -16.02
C LEU A 36 -19.22 4.29 -16.00
N TRP A 37 -18.14 5.08 -15.96
CA TRP A 37 -16.79 4.54 -15.90
C TRP A 37 -16.41 4.17 -14.46
N PRO A 38 -15.83 2.97 -14.20
CA PRO A 38 -15.15 2.71 -12.94
C PRO A 38 -14.04 3.76 -12.77
N GLY A 39 -14.09 4.58 -11.73
CA GLY A 39 -13.31 5.82 -11.68
C GLY A 39 -13.91 6.89 -10.76
N MET A 40 -15.19 7.23 -10.94
CA MET A 40 -15.80 8.47 -10.42
C MET A 40 -15.78 8.68 -8.88
N TYR A 41 -15.35 7.68 -8.09
CA TYR A 41 -15.25 7.73 -6.63
C TYR A 41 -13.83 7.51 -6.09
N HIS A 42 -12.83 7.43 -6.96
CA HIS A 42 -11.45 7.27 -6.56
C HIS A 42 -10.75 8.60 -6.31
N SER A 43 -9.54 8.54 -5.77
CA SER A 43 -8.68 9.70 -5.59
C SER A 43 -8.48 10.47 -6.90
N PRO A 44 -8.20 11.79 -6.83
CA PRO A 44 -7.81 12.60 -7.98
C PRO A 44 -6.71 11.95 -8.84
N VAL A 45 -5.72 11.34 -8.19
CA VAL A 45 -4.64 10.61 -8.85
C VAL A 45 -5.15 9.40 -9.60
N THR A 46 -5.96 8.57 -8.95
CA THR A 46 -6.53 7.40 -9.59
C THR A 46 -7.31 7.85 -10.82
N ASN A 47 -8.15 8.87 -10.73
CA ASN A 47 -8.86 9.42 -11.89
C ASN A 47 -7.92 9.89 -13.01
N ALA A 48 -6.88 10.65 -12.69
CA ALA A 48 -5.90 11.09 -13.69
C ALA A 48 -5.16 9.91 -14.34
N LEU A 49 -4.82 8.87 -13.56
CA LEU A 49 -4.22 7.64 -14.07
C LEU A 49 -5.20 6.87 -14.97
N TRP A 50 -6.48 6.80 -14.61
CA TRP A 50 -7.53 6.21 -15.43
C TRP A 50 -7.69 6.95 -16.76
N GLU A 51 -7.76 8.28 -16.73
CA GLU A 51 -7.85 9.11 -17.94
C GLU A 51 -6.63 8.94 -18.85
N ALA A 52 -5.42 8.95 -18.29
CA ALA A 52 -4.18 8.71 -19.03
C ALA A 52 -4.16 7.33 -19.70
N ARG A 53 -4.93 6.37 -19.17
CA ARG A 53 -5.04 5.00 -19.67
C ARG A 53 -6.18 4.79 -20.66
N SER A 54 -7.07 5.76 -20.89
CA SER A 54 -8.30 5.58 -21.69
C SER A 54 -8.13 4.81 -23.01
N LYS A 55 -7.04 5.06 -23.77
CA LYS A 55 -6.73 4.34 -25.02
C LYS A 55 -6.29 2.89 -24.81
N ILE A 56 -5.54 2.62 -23.74
CA ILE A 56 -5.17 1.26 -23.31
C ILE A 56 -6.41 0.55 -22.74
N PHE A 57 -7.32 1.32 -22.16
CA PHE A 57 -8.52 0.87 -21.45
C PHE A 57 -9.60 0.31 -22.37
N GLU A 58 -9.85 0.97 -23.51
CA GLU A 58 -10.78 0.48 -24.53
C GLU A 58 -10.40 -0.94 -25.00
N ARG A 59 -9.10 -1.27 -25.03
CA ARG A 59 -8.61 -2.61 -25.38
C ARG A 59 -8.85 -3.66 -24.27
N LEU A 60 -8.76 -3.24 -23.00
CA LEU A 60 -8.83 -4.15 -21.84
C LEU A 60 -10.26 -4.55 -21.47
N LEU A 61 -11.24 -3.68 -21.75
CA LEU A 61 -12.64 -3.91 -21.39
C LEU A 61 -13.38 -4.87 -22.34
N ASP A 62 -13.05 -4.86 -23.63
CA ASP A 62 -13.60 -5.75 -24.65
C ASP A 62 -12.47 -6.50 -25.37
N PRO A 63 -11.77 -7.43 -24.71
CA PRO A 63 -10.75 -8.23 -25.36
C PRO A 63 -11.39 -9.10 -26.45
N PRO A 64 -10.75 -9.27 -27.63
CA PRO A 64 -11.26 -10.19 -28.63
C PRO A 64 -11.30 -11.60 -28.03
N LYS A 65 -12.46 -12.26 -28.06
CA LYS A 65 -12.68 -13.57 -27.41
C LYS A 65 -11.69 -14.65 -27.89
N ASP A 66 -11.20 -14.52 -29.11
CA ASP A 66 -10.27 -15.46 -29.75
C ASP A 66 -8.85 -14.89 -29.93
N ALA A 67 -8.51 -13.79 -29.23
CA ALA A 67 -7.18 -13.19 -29.32
C ALA A 67 -6.10 -14.18 -28.84
N PRO A 68 -5.03 -14.43 -29.62
CA PRO A 68 -3.94 -15.29 -29.18
C PRO A 68 -3.14 -14.65 -28.03
N PRO A 69 -2.45 -15.45 -27.19
CA PRO A 69 -1.44 -14.93 -26.28
C PRO A 69 -0.30 -14.28 -27.07
N GLN A 70 0.38 -13.32 -26.44
CA GLN A 70 1.60 -12.73 -26.97
C GLN A 70 2.62 -13.84 -27.31
N SER A 71 3.01 -13.93 -28.58
CA SER A 71 3.92 -14.98 -29.06
C SER A 71 5.38 -14.69 -28.78
N GLU A 72 5.77 -13.41 -28.78
CA GLU A 72 7.16 -12.97 -28.60
C GLU A 72 7.27 -11.87 -27.54
N LEU A 73 8.16 -12.06 -26.57
CA LEU A 73 8.37 -11.11 -25.48
C LEU A 73 9.30 -9.98 -25.91
N LEU A 74 8.84 -8.74 -25.74
CA LEU A 74 9.64 -7.56 -26.01
C LEU A 74 10.70 -7.37 -24.91
N THR A 75 11.81 -6.72 -25.27
CA THR A 75 12.77 -6.20 -24.29
C THR A 75 12.52 -4.71 -24.11
N ARG A 76 12.21 -4.31 -22.87
CA ARG A 76 11.91 -2.94 -22.50
C ARG A 76 12.95 -2.38 -21.54
N THR A 77 13.13 -1.08 -21.54
CA THR A 77 14.04 -0.37 -20.62
C THR A 77 13.24 0.26 -19.48
N PRO A 78 13.85 0.51 -18.30
CA PRO A 78 13.15 1.16 -17.20
C PRO A 78 12.55 2.52 -17.59
N SER A 79 13.23 3.29 -18.45
CA SER A 79 12.78 4.60 -18.95
C SER A 79 11.44 4.52 -19.71
N GLN A 80 11.19 3.45 -20.46
CA GLN A 80 9.90 3.23 -21.15
C GLN A 80 8.75 3.04 -20.16
N SER A 81 8.99 2.36 -19.04
CA SER A 81 7.98 2.16 -17.99
C SER A 81 7.83 3.37 -17.06
N ARG A 82 8.85 4.22 -16.98
CA ARG A 82 8.93 5.36 -16.06
C ARG A 82 7.72 6.28 -16.20
N THR A 83 7.08 6.58 -15.08
CA THR A 83 5.91 7.43 -14.98
C THR A 83 6.00 8.28 -13.73
N SER A 84 5.57 9.55 -13.81
CA SER A 84 5.53 10.44 -12.66
C SER A 84 4.17 11.10 -12.50
N ILE A 85 3.81 11.33 -11.24
CA ILE A 85 2.60 12.00 -10.81
C ILE A 85 3.01 13.23 -10.03
N PHE A 86 2.40 14.37 -10.34
CA PHE A 86 2.68 15.63 -9.65
C PHE A 86 1.43 16.10 -8.92
N TYR A 87 1.57 16.40 -7.63
CA TYR A 87 0.53 16.89 -6.75
C TYR A 87 0.86 18.33 -6.45
N ASN A 88 0.08 19.24 -7.02
CA ASN A 88 0.30 20.67 -6.89
C ASN A 88 -0.37 21.21 -5.62
N PHE A 89 0.01 20.66 -4.45
CA PHE A 89 -0.64 20.99 -3.19
C PHE A 89 -0.47 22.46 -2.78
N SER A 90 0.62 23.11 -3.18
CA SER A 90 0.89 24.50 -2.83
C SER A 90 -0.08 25.49 -3.51
N SER A 91 -0.60 25.15 -4.70
CA SER A 91 -1.47 26.05 -5.47
C SER A 91 -2.87 25.50 -5.78
N ASP A 92 -3.09 24.18 -5.80
CA ASP A 92 -4.42 23.56 -5.92
C ASP A 92 -4.99 23.24 -4.53
N TYR A 93 -5.73 24.20 -3.98
CA TYR A 93 -6.35 24.10 -2.67
C TYR A 93 -7.40 22.99 -2.55
N ILE A 94 -8.10 22.66 -3.65
CA ILE A 94 -9.13 21.63 -3.62
C ILE A 94 -8.46 20.26 -3.60
N LEU A 95 -7.45 20.04 -4.44
CA LEU A 95 -6.63 18.84 -4.41
C LEU A 95 -6.00 18.66 -3.03
N ARG A 96 -5.41 19.73 -2.47
CA ARG A 96 -4.84 19.70 -1.11
C ARG A 96 -5.87 19.24 -0.08
N GLU A 97 -7.07 19.83 -0.07
CA GLU A 97 -8.13 19.45 0.89
C GLU A 97 -8.56 17.98 0.73
N GLN A 98 -8.56 17.44 -0.49
CA GLN A 98 -8.86 16.03 -0.72
C GLN A 98 -7.79 15.07 -0.15
N TYR A 99 -6.57 15.54 0.10
CA TYR A 99 -5.44 14.76 0.63
C TYR A 99 -5.08 15.12 2.06
N ARG A 100 -5.69 16.17 2.62
CA ARG A 100 -5.48 16.64 3.98
C ARG A 100 -6.32 15.86 4.97
N ASP A 101 -5.75 15.59 6.13
CA ASP A 101 -6.45 15.01 7.28
C ASP A 101 -6.86 16.09 8.30
N PRO A 102 -7.62 15.75 9.36
CA PRO A 102 -8.05 16.71 10.37
C PRO A 102 -6.91 17.42 11.13
N TRP A 103 -5.67 16.93 11.06
CA TRP A 103 -4.49 17.46 11.74
C TRP A 103 -3.53 18.21 10.82
N ASN A 104 -3.98 18.55 9.60
CA ASN A 104 -3.18 19.20 8.57
C ASN A 104 -2.00 18.33 8.09
N GLU A 105 -2.15 17.01 8.12
CA GLU A 105 -1.18 16.07 7.55
C GLU A 105 -1.74 15.39 6.29
N VAL A 106 -0.86 14.71 5.55
CA VAL A 106 -1.27 13.94 4.38
C VAL A 106 -2.00 12.67 4.84
N ARG A 107 -3.14 12.38 4.23
CA ARG A 107 -3.85 11.11 4.36
C ARG A 107 -3.03 9.97 3.78
N ILE A 108 -2.14 9.38 4.58
CA ILE A 108 -1.22 8.31 4.16
C ILE A 108 -1.98 7.13 3.54
N GLY A 109 -3.11 6.71 4.11
CA GLY A 109 -3.93 5.63 3.52
C GLY A 109 -4.32 5.89 2.06
N LYS A 110 -4.62 7.14 1.70
CA LYS A 110 -4.93 7.56 0.32
C LYS A 110 -3.67 7.56 -0.56
N LEU A 111 -2.53 7.97 -0.01
CA LEU A 111 -1.25 7.89 -0.71
C LEU A 111 -0.85 6.43 -1.00
N LEU A 112 -1.09 5.49 -0.08
CA LEU A 112 -0.86 4.05 -0.29
C LEU A 112 -1.74 3.50 -1.43
N GLU A 113 -2.99 3.96 -1.52
CA GLU A 113 -3.87 3.64 -2.65
C GLU A 113 -3.32 4.15 -3.98
N ASP A 114 -2.83 5.39 -4.01
CA ASP A 114 -2.26 6.01 -5.21
C ASP A 114 -0.94 5.35 -5.65
N LEU A 115 -0.11 4.90 -4.72
CA LEU A 115 1.11 4.15 -4.99
C LEU A 115 0.80 2.83 -5.72
N ASP A 116 -0.18 2.06 -5.22
CA ASP A 116 -0.62 0.85 -5.90
C ASP A 116 -1.19 1.19 -7.28
N ALA A 117 -1.96 2.29 -7.42
CA ALA A 117 -2.60 2.66 -8.69
C ALA A 117 -1.57 3.01 -9.76
N LEU A 118 -0.51 3.73 -9.37
CA LEU A 118 0.63 4.02 -10.23
C LEU A 118 1.39 2.75 -10.60
N ALA A 119 1.66 1.86 -9.63
CA ALA A 119 2.32 0.60 -9.89
C ALA A 119 1.52 -0.29 -10.86
N GLY A 120 0.19 -0.36 -10.68
CA GLY A 120 -0.72 -1.02 -11.60
C GLY A 120 -0.72 -0.40 -13.00
N THR A 121 -0.48 0.91 -13.11
CA THR A 121 -0.33 1.60 -14.41
C THR A 121 0.96 1.23 -15.11
N ILE A 122 2.06 1.24 -14.36
CA ILE A 122 3.39 0.92 -14.86
C ILE A 122 3.50 -0.55 -15.27
N SER A 123 2.88 -1.47 -14.53
CA SER A 123 2.85 -2.89 -14.89
C SER A 123 2.15 -3.11 -16.23
N VAL A 124 0.98 -2.49 -16.46
CA VAL A 124 0.29 -2.55 -17.75
C VAL A 124 1.14 -1.92 -18.87
N LYS A 125 1.76 -0.77 -18.61
CA LYS A 125 2.64 -0.09 -19.57
C LYS A 125 3.84 -0.96 -19.96
N HIS A 126 4.42 -1.70 -19.01
CA HIS A 126 5.54 -2.61 -19.26
C HIS A 126 5.10 -3.88 -20.01
N CYS A 127 3.94 -4.44 -19.67
CA CYS A 127 3.42 -5.67 -20.28
C CYS A 127 2.78 -5.49 -21.65
N SER A 128 2.41 -4.27 -22.03
CA SER A 128 1.88 -3.99 -23.37
C SER A 128 2.86 -4.47 -24.45
N ASP A 129 2.35 -5.11 -25.49
CA ASP A 129 3.10 -5.61 -26.64
C ASP A 129 2.89 -4.76 -27.91
N ASP A 130 2.20 -3.62 -27.77
CA ASP A 130 1.84 -2.67 -28.82
C ASP A 130 0.96 -3.27 -29.95
N ASP A 131 0.69 -4.58 -29.94
CA ASP A 131 -0.14 -5.31 -30.92
C ASP A 131 -1.62 -5.32 -30.53
N SER A 132 -2.45 -4.65 -31.34
CA SER A 132 -3.93 -4.74 -31.42
C SER A 132 -4.59 -5.97 -30.82
N THR A 133 -4.05 -7.08 -31.25
CA THR A 133 -4.78 -8.31 -31.54
C THR A 133 -4.52 -9.41 -30.54
N THR A 134 -3.56 -9.20 -29.63
CA THR A 134 -3.23 -10.13 -28.57
C THR A 134 -4.11 -9.94 -27.35
N ARG A 135 -4.32 -11.04 -26.62
CA ARG A 135 -5.12 -11.00 -25.38
C ARG A 135 -4.36 -10.23 -24.29
N PRO A 136 -5.05 -9.41 -23.48
CA PRO A 136 -4.41 -8.71 -22.39
C PRO A 136 -4.05 -9.62 -21.22
N LEU A 137 -3.01 -9.24 -20.49
CA LEU A 137 -2.65 -9.86 -19.22
C LEU A 137 -3.48 -9.27 -18.06
N LEU A 138 -3.91 -10.13 -17.15
CA LEU A 138 -4.45 -9.73 -15.85
C LEU A 138 -3.29 -9.45 -14.90
N LEU A 139 -3.13 -8.20 -14.53
CA LEU A 139 -2.06 -7.75 -13.64
C LEU A 139 -2.64 -7.43 -12.27
N VAL A 140 -2.17 -8.17 -11.27
CA VAL A 140 -2.63 -8.02 -9.89
C VAL A 140 -1.45 -7.78 -8.96
N THR A 141 -1.67 -6.93 -7.95
CA THR A 141 -0.73 -6.72 -6.85
C THR A 141 -0.60 -8.03 -6.08
N ALA A 142 0.60 -8.60 -6.05
CA ALA A 142 0.87 -9.84 -5.34
C ALA A 142 1.49 -9.58 -3.98
N ALA A 143 2.39 -8.61 -3.89
CA ALA A 143 3.01 -8.21 -2.64
C ALA A 143 3.51 -6.77 -2.70
N VAL A 144 3.73 -6.19 -1.53
CA VAL A 144 4.33 -4.87 -1.33
C VAL A 144 5.44 -5.04 -0.32
N ASP A 145 6.66 -4.63 -0.66
CA ASP A 145 7.78 -4.60 0.30
C ASP A 145 7.51 -3.56 1.38
N LYS A 146 8.20 -3.69 2.52
CA LYS A 146 8.17 -2.74 3.63
C LYS A 146 8.28 -1.30 3.13
N ILE A 147 7.31 -0.47 3.50
CA ILE A 147 7.26 0.95 3.15
C ILE A 147 7.58 1.75 4.41
N VAL A 148 8.67 2.51 4.37
CA VAL A 148 9.13 3.34 5.47
C VAL A 148 9.03 4.82 5.10
N LEU A 149 8.43 5.59 5.99
CA LEU A 149 8.38 7.05 5.92
C LEU A 149 9.71 7.61 6.46
N LYS A 150 10.59 8.04 5.57
CA LYS A 150 11.90 8.62 5.91
C LYS A 150 11.77 10.04 6.45
N LYS A 151 10.79 10.79 5.93
CA LYS A 151 10.51 12.18 6.30
C LYS A 151 9.01 12.43 6.30
N ALA A 152 8.54 13.28 7.20
CA ALA A 152 7.15 13.71 7.21
C ALA A 152 6.80 14.40 5.87
N ILE A 153 5.61 14.09 5.34
CA ILE A 153 5.10 14.69 4.11
C ILE A 153 4.13 15.81 4.50
N SER A 154 4.39 17.02 4.01
CA SER A 154 3.54 18.18 4.22
C SER A 154 2.47 18.29 3.14
N VAL A 155 1.26 18.68 3.51
CA VAL A 155 0.18 19.05 2.58
C VAL A 155 0.38 20.46 2.01
N ASP A 156 1.34 21.24 2.49
CA ASP A 156 1.57 22.62 2.01
C ASP A 156 2.68 22.71 0.96
N ILE A 157 3.37 21.60 0.67
CA ILE A 157 4.47 21.53 -0.29
C ILE A 157 4.08 20.57 -1.40
N ASP A 158 4.40 20.91 -2.64
CA ASP A 158 4.13 20.02 -3.79
C ASP A 158 4.80 18.66 -3.61
N LEU A 159 4.09 17.62 -4.02
CA LEU A 159 4.54 16.25 -3.92
C LEU A 159 4.75 15.69 -5.33
N LYS A 160 5.80 14.89 -5.52
CA LYS A 160 6.02 14.17 -6.77
C LYS A 160 6.24 12.71 -6.48
N ILE A 161 5.55 11.83 -7.21
CA ILE A 161 5.85 10.40 -7.19
C ILE A 161 6.50 10.04 -8.52
N VAL A 162 7.64 9.36 -8.48
CA VAL A 162 8.30 8.82 -9.67
C VAL A 162 8.43 7.32 -9.49
N ALA A 163 8.09 6.58 -10.53
CA ALA A 163 8.11 5.13 -10.47
C ALA A 163 8.52 4.49 -11.80
N SER A 164 9.17 3.33 -11.74
CA SER A 164 9.57 2.53 -12.90
C SER A 164 9.76 1.07 -12.52
N VAL A 165 9.66 0.18 -13.50
CA VAL A 165 10.05 -1.23 -13.35
C VAL A 165 11.55 -1.31 -13.09
N ILE A 166 11.93 -2.00 -12.01
CA ILE A 166 13.34 -2.21 -11.64
C ILE A 166 13.78 -3.66 -11.84
N TRP A 167 12.85 -4.61 -11.85
CA TRP A 167 13.16 -6.02 -12.06
C TRP A 167 11.98 -6.81 -12.61
N VAL A 168 12.28 -7.87 -13.35
CA VAL A 168 11.30 -8.76 -13.97
C VAL A 168 11.73 -10.21 -13.78
N GLY A 169 10.78 -11.05 -13.34
CA GLY A 169 10.90 -12.51 -13.32
C GLY A 169 10.18 -13.15 -14.51
N THR A 170 9.73 -14.39 -14.37
CA THR A 170 8.97 -15.05 -15.45
C THR A 170 7.60 -14.43 -15.64
N SER A 171 6.84 -14.29 -14.56
CA SER A 171 5.47 -13.75 -14.55
C SER A 171 5.28 -12.65 -13.50
N SER A 172 6.38 -12.11 -12.98
CA SER A 172 6.40 -11.16 -11.86
C SER A 172 7.18 -9.92 -12.25
N ILE A 173 6.72 -8.76 -11.79
CA ILE A 173 7.30 -7.46 -12.10
C ILE A 173 7.47 -6.72 -10.77
N GLU A 174 8.67 -6.19 -10.52
CA GLU A 174 8.94 -5.36 -9.35
C GLU A 174 9.11 -3.91 -9.79
N ILE A 175 8.33 -3.04 -9.17
CA ILE A 175 8.21 -1.61 -9.49
C ILE A 175 8.62 -0.83 -8.26
N GLN A 176 9.61 0.04 -8.39
CA GLN A 176 9.99 0.96 -7.33
C GLN A 176 9.29 2.29 -7.53
N LEU A 177 8.82 2.86 -6.42
CA LEU A 177 8.21 4.18 -6.34
C LEU A 177 8.98 5.00 -5.32
N GLU A 178 9.32 6.23 -5.71
CA GLU A 178 9.92 7.24 -4.85
C GLU A 178 8.94 8.41 -4.72
N VAL A 179 8.53 8.69 -3.49
CA VAL A 179 7.77 9.89 -3.13
C VAL A 179 8.76 10.97 -2.75
N ILE A 180 8.75 12.06 -3.49
CA ILE A 180 9.73 13.13 -3.44
C ILE A 180 9.02 14.42 -3.06
N GLN A 181 9.52 15.08 -2.02
CA GLN A 181 9.09 16.40 -1.58
C GLN A 181 10.32 17.20 -1.20
N SER A 182 10.70 18.17 -2.03
CA SER A 182 11.82 19.05 -1.76
C SER A 182 11.39 20.18 -0.83
N THR A 183 12.06 20.33 0.32
CA THR A 183 11.80 21.41 1.26
C THR A 183 12.63 22.67 0.96
N ASN A 184 13.69 22.56 0.14
CA ASN A 184 14.57 23.65 -0.28
C ASN A 184 15.05 23.48 -1.73
N GLU A 185 15.22 24.58 -2.48
CA GLU A 185 15.68 24.57 -3.88
C GLU A 185 17.11 24.00 -4.08
N ASN A 186 17.92 23.91 -3.02
CA ASN A 186 19.31 23.42 -3.05
C ASN A 186 19.52 22.03 -2.40
N SER A 187 18.46 21.26 -2.21
CA SER A 187 18.57 19.91 -1.62
C SER A 187 18.94 18.86 -2.67
N ASP A 188 19.85 17.94 -2.32
CA ASP A 188 20.13 16.77 -3.15
C ASP A 188 18.85 15.94 -3.37
N VAL A 189 18.71 15.34 -4.55
CA VAL A 189 17.52 14.54 -4.94
C VAL A 189 17.27 13.39 -3.96
N SER A 190 18.34 12.80 -3.40
CA SER A 190 18.26 11.74 -2.39
C SER A 190 17.69 12.23 -1.06
N ASP A 191 18.01 13.46 -0.64
CA ASP A 191 17.50 14.06 0.59
C ASP A 191 16.04 14.49 0.46
N SER A 192 15.53 14.64 -0.75
CA SER A 192 14.12 14.96 -1.02
C SER A 192 13.19 13.74 -0.99
N VAL A 193 13.71 12.51 -0.87
CA VAL A 193 12.87 11.29 -0.87
C VAL A 193 12.24 11.08 0.51
N ALA A 194 10.93 11.31 0.60
CA ALA A 194 10.16 11.14 1.83
C ALA A 194 9.74 9.69 2.07
N LEU A 195 9.49 8.92 1.01
CA LEU A 195 9.03 7.53 1.09
C LEU A 195 9.51 6.74 -0.12
N THR A 196 9.92 5.49 0.10
CA THR A 196 10.25 4.53 -0.97
C THR A 196 9.39 3.29 -0.79
N ALA A 197 8.84 2.77 -1.89
CA ALA A 197 8.02 1.56 -1.87
C ALA A 197 8.38 0.67 -3.08
N ASN A 198 8.38 -0.64 -2.89
CA ASN A 198 8.48 -1.60 -3.99
C ASN A 198 7.21 -2.44 -4.07
N PHE A 199 6.57 -2.43 -5.22
CA PHE A 199 5.36 -3.20 -5.50
C PHE A 199 5.70 -4.36 -6.42
N ILE A 200 5.18 -5.54 -6.08
CA ILE A 200 5.35 -6.75 -6.87
C ILE A 200 4.01 -7.10 -7.50
N PHE A 201 3.96 -7.01 -8.83
CA PHE A 201 2.81 -7.43 -9.62
C PHE A 201 3.06 -8.81 -10.22
N VAL A 202 1.99 -9.59 -10.39
CA VAL A 202 2.02 -10.84 -11.15
C VAL A 202 1.08 -10.77 -12.34
N ALA A 203 1.56 -11.28 -13.47
CA ALA A 203 0.79 -11.42 -14.69
C ALA A 203 0.11 -12.78 -14.76
N ARG A 204 -1.19 -12.76 -15.04
CA ARG A 204 -1.99 -13.95 -15.32
C ARG A 204 -2.59 -13.84 -16.72
N ASP A 205 -2.72 -14.98 -17.38
CA ASP A 205 -3.47 -15.07 -18.63
C ASP A 205 -4.96 -14.84 -18.35
N SER A 206 -5.60 -14.01 -19.17
CA SER A 206 -6.98 -13.54 -18.93
C SER A 206 -8.04 -14.62 -19.10
N GLU A 207 -7.75 -15.67 -19.88
CA GLU A 207 -8.67 -16.77 -20.12
C GLU A 207 -8.42 -17.93 -19.13
N SER A 208 -7.17 -18.39 -19.03
CA SER A 208 -6.81 -19.56 -18.22
C SER A 208 -6.54 -19.25 -16.74
N GLY A 209 -6.31 -17.99 -16.37
CA GLY A 209 -5.92 -17.58 -15.02
C GLY A 209 -4.53 -18.06 -14.58
N LYS A 210 -3.78 -18.75 -15.46
CA LYS A 210 -2.43 -19.26 -15.17
C LYS A 210 -1.40 -18.14 -15.26
N ALA A 211 -0.23 -18.37 -14.68
CA ALA A 211 0.89 -17.43 -14.78
C ALA A 211 1.26 -17.19 -16.24
N ALA A 212 1.37 -15.91 -16.64
CA ALA A 212 1.73 -15.51 -17.99
C ALA A 212 3.11 -14.86 -18.02
N ALA A 213 3.85 -15.07 -19.11
CA ALA A 213 5.17 -14.47 -19.27
C ALA A 213 5.06 -12.95 -19.48
N VAL A 214 6.05 -12.20 -18.99
CA VAL A 214 6.10 -10.74 -19.12
C VAL A 214 7.32 -10.28 -19.92
N ASN A 215 7.22 -9.09 -20.53
CA ASN A 215 8.32 -8.49 -21.30
C ASN A 215 9.60 -8.39 -20.48
N ARG A 216 10.76 -8.63 -21.11
CA ARG A 216 12.08 -8.59 -20.48
C ARG A 216 12.47 -7.16 -20.12
N LEU A 217 13.30 -7.00 -19.10
CA LEU A 217 13.84 -5.70 -18.70
C LEU A 217 15.34 -5.63 -19.04
N SER A 218 15.77 -4.52 -19.64
CA SER A 218 17.18 -4.19 -19.90
C SER A 218 17.54 -2.88 -19.21
N PRO A 219 18.15 -2.92 -18.01
CA PRO A 219 18.69 -1.75 -17.33
C PRO A 219 19.80 -1.08 -18.15
N GLU A 220 19.79 0.24 -18.29
CA GLU A 220 20.76 0.96 -19.12
C GLU A 220 21.80 1.67 -18.26
N THR A 221 21.34 2.42 -17.26
CA THR A 221 22.20 3.21 -16.35
C THR A 221 22.79 2.37 -15.22
N GLU A 222 23.87 2.85 -14.60
CA GLU A 222 24.47 2.19 -13.43
C GLU A 222 23.49 2.06 -12.25
N ARG A 223 22.71 3.10 -11.98
CA ARG A 223 21.66 3.07 -10.94
C ARG A 223 20.60 2.02 -11.24
N GLU A 224 20.16 1.90 -12.49
CA GLU A 224 19.17 0.88 -12.88
C GLU A 224 19.73 -0.55 -12.78
N LYS A 225 21.00 -0.76 -13.15
CA LYS A 225 21.67 -2.06 -13.00
C LYS A 225 21.78 -2.46 -11.52
N PHE A 226 22.19 -1.52 -10.67
CA PHE A 226 22.24 -1.72 -9.23
C PHE A 226 20.87 -2.09 -8.65
N LEU A 227 19.82 -1.32 -8.98
CA LEU A 227 18.45 -1.61 -8.53
C LEU A 227 17.95 -2.97 -9.02
N PHE A 228 18.31 -3.38 -10.23
CA PHE A 228 17.98 -4.69 -10.79
C PHE A 228 18.63 -5.83 -10.01
N GLU A 229 19.92 -5.71 -9.68
CA GLU A 229 20.67 -6.70 -8.90
C GLU A 229 20.12 -6.83 -7.47
N GLU A 230 19.83 -5.71 -6.80
CA GLU A 230 19.21 -5.71 -5.48
C GLU A 230 17.84 -6.38 -5.48
N ALA A 231 16.99 -6.05 -6.46
CA ALA A 231 15.68 -6.67 -6.61
C ALA A 231 15.77 -8.16 -6.92
N GLU A 232 16.75 -8.57 -7.73
CA GLU A 232 17.00 -9.98 -8.01
C GLU A 232 17.41 -10.73 -6.73
N ALA A 233 18.28 -10.13 -5.91
CA ALA A 233 18.68 -10.68 -4.62
C ALA A 233 17.48 -10.81 -3.66
N ARG A 234 16.63 -9.77 -3.56
CA ARG A 234 15.38 -9.82 -2.78
C ARG A 234 14.45 -10.94 -3.26
N SER A 235 14.28 -11.08 -4.57
CA SER A 235 13.45 -12.13 -5.18
C SER A 235 13.98 -13.54 -4.87
N LYS A 236 15.31 -13.74 -4.93
CA LYS A 236 15.97 -14.99 -4.51
C LYS A 236 15.75 -15.27 -3.02
N LEU A 237 15.83 -14.26 -2.16
CA LEU A 237 15.61 -14.41 -0.72
C LEU A 237 14.15 -14.78 -0.41
N ARG A 238 13.17 -14.15 -1.06
CA ARG A 238 11.74 -14.48 -0.94
C ARG A 238 11.46 -15.96 -1.28
N LYS A 239 12.08 -16.48 -2.34
CA LYS A 239 11.98 -17.91 -2.70
C LYS A 239 12.56 -18.84 -1.63
N LYS A 240 13.63 -18.43 -0.95
CA LYS A 240 14.25 -19.21 0.15
C LYS A 240 13.44 -19.16 1.45
N LYS A 241 12.88 -18.00 1.82
CA LYS A 241 12.07 -17.84 3.05
C LYS A 241 10.81 -18.72 3.06
N ARG A 242 10.26 -19.09 1.90
CA ARG A 242 9.14 -20.05 1.78
C ARG A 242 9.46 -21.48 2.26
N VAL A 243 10.72 -21.80 2.58
CA VAL A 243 11.21 -23.17 2.83
C VAL A 243 11.72 -23.41 4.27
N GLY A 244 11.72 -22.41 5.16
CA GLY A 244 12.22 -22.63 6.52
C GLY A 244 11.61 -21.72 7.57
N ARG A 245 10.90 -22.31 8.55
CA ARG A 245 10.64 -21.68 9.84
C ARG A 245 11.91 -21.84 10.67
N ARG A 246 12.50 -20.73 11.14
CA ARG A 246 13.60 -20.80 12.12
C ARG A 246 12.94 -20.85 13.49
N GLU A 247 13.19 -21.92 14.23
CA GLU A 247 12.88 -21.97 15.66
C GLU A 247 13.97 -21.17 16.41
N PHE A 248 13.56 -20.20 17.23
CA PHE A 248 14.50 -19.47 18.08
C PHE A 248 14.74 -20.26 19.36
N ASP A 249 16.00 -20.46 19.70
CA ASP A 249 16.38 -21.04 20.98
C ASP A 249 15.83 -20.12 22.10
N ASN A 250 15.14 -20.68 23.10
CA ASN A 250 14.49 -19.97 24.21
C ASN A 250 13.08 -19.35 23.97
N GLU A 251 12.35 -19.74 22.91
CA GLU A 251 10.97 -19.27 22.65
C GLU A 251 10.02 -19.49 23.84
N ALA A 252 10.07 -20.67 24.47
CA ALA A 252 9.21 -21.02 25.60
C ALA A 252 9.34 -20.05 26.80
N LYS A 253 10.57 -19.61 27.10
CA LYS A 253 10.82 -18.67 28.20
C LYS A 253 10.33 -17.26 27.87
N ARG A 254 10.48 -16.82 26.61
CA ARG A 254 9.94 -15.53 26.13
C ARG A 254 8.41 -15.53 26.20
N LEU A 255 7.80 -16.63 25.78
CA LEU A 255 6.35 -16.85 25.82
C LEU A 255 5.82 -16.80 27.27
N GLU A 256 6.48 -17.53 28.18
CA GLU A 256 6.15 -17.50 29.61
C GLU A 256 6.29 -16.10 30.20
N GLY A 257 7.36 -15.36 29.83
CA GLY A 257 7.58 -13.98 30.26
C GLY A 257 6.46 -13.02 29.81
N LEU A 258 5.99 -13.13 28.57
CA LEU A 258 4.87 -12.33 28.07
C LEU A 258 3.54 -12.68 28.76
N LEU A 259 3.30 -13.98 28.98
CA LEU A 259 2.07 -14.46 29.61
C LEU A 259 2.00 -14.16 31.11
N ALA A 260 3.13 -14.08 31.81
CA ALA A 260 3.16 -13.84 33.25
C ALA A 260 2.36 -12.59 33.65
N GLU A 261 2.53 -11.49 32.90
CA GLU A 261 1.81 -10.25 33.15
C GLU A 261 0.34 -10.34 32.72
N GLY A 262 0.06 -10.94 31.57
CA GLY A 262 -1.31 -11.15 31.09
C GLY A 262 -2.17 -12.05 31.99
N ARG A 263 -1.56 -13.04 32.65
CA ARG A 263 -2.22 -13.89 33.65
C ARG A 263 -2.65 -13.09 34.88
N ILE A 264 -1.86 -12.11 35.33
CA ILE A 264 -2.27 -11.22 36.43
C ILE A 264 -3.53 -10.45 36.03
N PHE A 265 -3.59 -9.93 34.80
CA PHE A 265 -4.80 -9.27 34.28
C PHE A 265 -6.03 -10.19 34.26
N CYS A 266 -5.85 -11.47 33.90
CA CYS A 266 -6.96 -12.41 33.79
C CYS A 266 -7.43 -12.95 35.14
N ASP A 267 -6.49 -13.32 36.03
CA ASP A 267 -6.79 -14.02 37.27
C ASP A 267 -6.95 -13.06 38.46
N MET A 268 -6.24 -11.94 38.46
CA MET A 268 -6.15 -10.97 39.56
C MET A 268 -6.19 -9.52 39.06
N PRO A 269 -7.26 -9.09 38.35
CA PRO A 269 -7.30 -7.78 37.67
C PRO A 269 -7.11 -6.59 38.61
N ALA A 270 -7.46 -6.72 39.90
CA ALA A 270 -7.25 -5.66 40.89
C ALA A 270 -5.77 -5.40 41.22
N LEU A 271 -4.88 -6.36 40.92
CA LEU A 271 -3.43 -6.28 41.14
C LEU A 271 -2.65 -6.00 39.84
N ALA A 272 -3.33 -5.90 38.70
CA ALA A 272 -2.70 -5.66 37.41
C ALA A 272 -2.10 -4.25 37.33
N ASP A 273 -1.00 -4.11 36.59
CA ASP A 273 -0.36 -2.82 36.35
C ASP A 273 -1.32 -1.89 35.59
N ARG A 274 -1.50 -0.66 36.10
CA ARG A 274 -2.36 0.35 35.48
C ARG A 274 -1.77 0.91 34.18
N ASP A 275 -0.45 0.80 34.02
CA ASP A 275 0.27 1.19 32.81
C ASP A 275 0.26 0.07 31.75
N SER A 276 -0.49 -1.02 31.96
CA SER A 276 -0.63 -2.12 31.00
C SER A 276 -2.09 -2.34 30.56
N ILE A 277 -2.28 -3.04 29.45
CA ILE A 277 -3.61 -3.38 28.92
C ILE A 277 -3.55 -4.68 28.12
N LEU A 278 -4.63 -5.48 28.19
CA LEU A 278 -4.73 -6.69 27.39
C LEU A 278 -4.86 -6.35 25.90
N LEU A 279 -4.17 -7.11 25.05
CA LEU A 279 -4.22 -6.99 23.59
C LEU A 279 -5.67 -6.95 23.07
N ARG A 280 -6.51 -7.88 23.52
CA ARG A 280 -7.93 -7.96 23.12
C ARG A 280 -8.74 -6.70 23.43
N ASP A 281 -8.36 -5.94 24.46
CA ASP A 281 -9.05 -4.73 24.89
C ASP A 281 -8.65 -3.50 24.04
N THR A 282 -7.64 -3.65 23.17
CA THR A 282 -7.24 -2.64 22.17
C THR A 282 -7.95 -2.83 20.83
N ARG A 283 -8.81 -3.85 20.70
CA ARG A 283 -9.37 -4.27 19.42
C ARG A 283 -10.43 -3.30 18.89
N LEU A 284 -10.34 -2.98 17.61
CA LEU A 284 -11.42 -2.33 16.84
C LEU A 284 -11.82 -3.20 15.64
N GLU A 285 -13.06 -3.03 15.18
CA GLU A 285 -13.56 -3.68 13.97
C GLU A 285 -14.23 -2.66 13.04
N ASN A 286 -14.03 -2.86 11.74
CA ASN A 286 -14.74 -2.16 10.68
C ASN A 286 -15.20 -3.19 9.66
N ALA A 287 -16.40 -3.03 9.12
CA ALA A 287 -16.94 -3.94 8.13
C ALA A 287 -17.65 -3.19 7.02
N LEU A 288 -17.47 -3.64 5.78
CA LEU A 288 -18.04 -3.00 4.59
C LEU A 288 -18.29 -4.02 3.48
N ILE A 289 -19.28 -3.73 2.64
CA ILE A 289 -19.49 -4.45 1.39
C ILE A 289 -18.63 -3.80 0.32
N CYS A 290 -17.84 -4.61 -0.38
CA CYS A 290 -17.00 -4.21 -1.49
C CYS A 290 -17.86 -3.76 -2.67
N GLN A 291 -17.82 -2.46 -3.00
CA GLN A 291 -18.66 -1.84 -4.01
C GLN A 291 -18.00 -1.82 -5.39
N PRO A 292 -18.79 -1.78 -6.49
CA PRO A 292 -18.25 -1.68 -7.86
C PRO A 292 -17.29 -0.50 -8.08
N GLN A 293 -17.47 0.58 -7.33
CA GLN A 293 -16.64 1.79 -7.34
C GLN A 293 -15.21 1.55 -6.85
N GLN A 294 -14.94 0.41 -6.21
CA GLN A 294 -13.65 0.08 -5.57
C GLN A 294 -12.86 -0.96 -6.39
N ARG A 295 -13.38 -1.32 -7.57
CA ARG A 295 -12.78 -2.34 -8.44
C ARG A 295 -11.64 -1.78 -9.26
N ASN A 296 -10.64 -2.62 -9.48
CA ASN A 296 -9.58 -2.42 -10.43
C ASN A 296 -10.08 -2.69 -11.86
N ILE A 297 -9.16 -2.55 -12.81
CA ILE A 297 -9.40 -2.71 -14.25
C ILE A 297 -9.89 -4.12 -14.63
N HIS A 298 -9.68 -5.09 -13.76
CA HIS A 298 -10.03 -6.50 -13.94
C HIS A 298 -11.27 -6.91 -13.13
N GLY A 299 -12.00 -5.94 -12.56
CA GLY A 299 -13.24 -6.19 -11.82
C GLY A 299 -13.06 -6.69 -10.39
N ARG A 300 -11.83 -6.76 -9.87
CA ARG A 300 -11.52 -7.16 -8.49
C ARG A 300 -11.25 -5.96 -7.61
N ILE A 301 -11.40 -6.10 -6.30
CA ILE A 301 -11.03 -5.03 -5.37
C ILE A 301 -9.53 -4.79 -5.42
N PHE A 302 -9.21 -3.51 -5.44
CA PHE A 302 -7.86 -3.01 -5.65
C PHE A 302 -6.99 -3.19 -4.40
N GLY A 303 -5.71 -3.56 -4.56
CA GLY A 303 -4.79 -3.78 -3.43
C GLY A 303 -4.57 -2.51 -2.61
N GLY A 304 -4.47 -1.37 -3.30
CA GLY A 304 -4.41 -0.04 -2.72
C GLY A 304 -5.62 0.30 -1.87
N PHE A 305 -6.83 -0.14 -2.26
CA PHE A 305 -8.03 0.07 -1.47
C PHE A 305 -8.00 -0.72 -0.16
N LEU A 306 -7.53 -1.97 -0.19
CA LEU A 306 -7.37 -2.77 1.03
C LEU A 306 -6.33 -2.14 1.98
N MET A 307 -5.20 -1.68 1.46
CA MET A 307 -4.19 -0.97 2.25
C MET A 307 -4.72 0.32 2.85
N HIS A 308 -5.49 1.10 2.09
CA HIS A 308 -6.12 2.32 2.58
C HIS A 308 -7.06 2.02 3.75
N ARG A 309 -7.98 1.05 3.60
CA ARG A 309 -8.92 0.69 4.67
C ARG A 309 -8.22 0.08 5.89
N ALA A 310 -7.19 -0.73 5.68
CA ALA A 310 -6.37 -1.26 6.75
C ALA A 310 -5.64 -0.14 7.50
N PHE A 311 -5.09 0.85 6.79
CA PHE A 311 -4.46 2.01 7.41
C PHE A 311 -5.46 2.82 8.25
N GLU A 312 -6.67 3.11 7.74
CA GLU A 312 -7.67 3.90 8.47
C GLU A 312 -8.05 3.27 9.81
N ILE A 313 -8.27 1.95 9.84
CA ILE A 313 -8.60 1.24 11.09
C ILE A 313 -7.36 1.09 11.99
N ALA A 314 -6.16 0.89 11.44
CA ALA A 314 -4.91 0.84 12.21
C ALA A 314 -4.63 2.17 12.91
N PHE A 315 -4.75 3.27 12.18
CA PHE A 315 -4.62 4.63 12.71
C PHE A 315 -5.65 4.89 13.81
N SER A 316 -6.92 4.52 13.58
CA SER A 316 -7.99 4.66 14.58
C SER A 316 -7.70 3.85 15.85
N THR A 317 -7.12 2.67 15.70
CA THR A 317 -6.72 1.79 16.81
C THR A 317 -5.59 2.41 17.61
N ALA A 318 -4.52 2.85 16.93
CA ALA A 318 -3.41 3.55 17.57
C ALA A 318 -3.89 4.83 18.27
N TYR A 319 -4.82 5.57 17.66
CA TYR A 319 -5.34 6.81 18.22
C TYR A 319 -6.20 6.55 19.46
N ALA A 320 -7.11 5.57 19.42
CA ALA A 320 -7.93 5.18 20.57
C ALA A 320 -7.06 4.64 21.71
N PHE A 321 -6.04 3.86 21.39
CA PHE A 321 -5.10 3.29 22.35
C PHE A 321 -4.21 4.35 23.01
N ALA A 322 -3.59 5.22 22.21
CA ALA A 322 -2.69 6.24 22.71
C ALA A 322 -3.44 7.42 23.33
N GLY A 323 -4.64 7.77 22.86
CA GLY A 323 -5.29 9.03 23.25
C GLY A 323 -4.47 10.27 22.85
N LEU A 324 -3.60 10.11 21.85
CA LEU A 324 -2.77 11.12 21.19
C LEU A 324 -2.73 10.83 19.70
N VAL A 325 -2.59 11.88 18.89
CA VAL A 325 -2.53 11.77 17.42
C VAL A 325 -1.33 10.88 17.02
N PRO A 326 -1.57 9.71 16.39
CA PRO A 326 -0.50 8.85 15.92
C PRO A 326 0.23 9.45 14.71
N CYS A 327 1.52 9.19 14.61
CA CYS A 327 2.33 9.47 13.43
C CYS A 327 2.72 8.15 12.78
N PHE A 328 2.40 8.00 11.50
CA PHE A 328 2.81 6.82 10.72
C PHE A 328 4.33 6.78 10.54
N LEU A 329 4.92 5.60 10.73
CA LEU A 329 6.34 5.36 10.48
C LEU A 329 6.54 4.39 9.34
N GLU A 330 5.85 3.25 9.39
CA GLU A 330 6.00 2.21 8.39
C GLU A 330 4.80 1.28 8.31
N VAL A 331 4.67 0.64 7.15
CA VAL A 331 3.88 -0.57 6.95
C VAL A 331 4.84 -1.66 6.50
N ASP A 332 4.79 -2.82 7.15
CA ASP A 332 5.66 -3.93 6.80
C ASP A 332 5.25 -4.60 5.48
N HIS A 333 6.03 -5.58 5.04
CA HIS A 333 5.73 -6.41 3.89
C HIS A 333 4.30 -6.96 3.92
N VAL A 334 3.57 -6.74 2.83
CA VAL A 334 2.20 -7.21 2.66
C VAL A 334 2.15 -8.23 1.55
N ASP A 335 1.68 -9.44 1.83
CA ASP A 335 1.32 -10.44 0.83
C ASP A 335 -0.18 -10.39 0.52
N PHE A 336 -0.54 -10.28 -0.75
CA PHE A 336 -1.92 -10.38 -1.23
C PHE A 336 -2.23 -11.83 -1.59
N LEU A 337 -2.56 -12.60 -0.57
CA LEU A 337 -2.74 -14.05 -0.66
C LEU A 337 -3.96 -14.45 -1.46
N ARG A 338 -5.06 -13.70 -1.31
CA ARG A 338 -6.34 -13.99 -1.95
C ARG A 338 -6.89 -12.74 -2.65
N PRO A 339 -7.54 -12.91 -3.81
CA PRO A 339 -8.32 -11.83 -4.40
C PRO A 339 -9.53 -11.51 -3.53
N VAL A 340 -9.92 -10.23 -3.53
CA VAL A 340 -11.19 -9.75 -2.99
C VAL A 340 -12.01 -9.25 -4.16
N ASP A 341 -13.28 -9.66 -4.25
CA ASP A 341 -14.16 -9.36 -5.37
C ASP A 341 -15.24 -8.34 -4.99
N VAL A 342 -15.83 -7.71 -6.01
CA VAL A 342 -17.00 -6.84 -5.79
C VAL A 342 -18.16 -7.67 -5.25
N GLY A 343 -18.80 -7.18 -4.20
CA GLY A 343 -19.87 -7.87 -3.47
C GLY A 343 -19.38 -8.63 -2.24
N ASP A 344 -18.07 -8.86 -2.09
CA ASP A 344 -17.53 -9.50 -0.89
C ASP A 344 -17.81 -8.67 0.38
N PHE A 345 -18.11 -9.37 1.48
CA PHE A 345 -18.22 -8.75 2.79
C PHE A 345 -16.85 -8.72 3.47
N LEU A 346 -16.21 -7.55 3.44
CA LEU A 346 -14.90 -7.30 4.01
C LEU A 346 -15.02 -6.90 5.48
N ARG A 347 -14.38 -7.66 6.37
CA ARG A 347 -14.27 -7.37 7.79
C ARG A 347 -12.81 -7.15 8.17
N LEU A 348 -12.50 -5.97 8.66
CA LEU A 348 -11.19 -5.58 9.15
C LEU A 348 -11.22 -5.61 10.67
N THR A 349 -10.31 -6.37 11.26
CA THR A 349 -10.11 -6.41 12.71
C THR A 349 -8.71 -5.91 13.00
N SER A 350 -8.59 -4.91 13.86
CA SER A 350 -7.31 -4.33 14.24
C SER A 350 -7.09 -4.41 15.74
N CYS A 351 -5.84 -4.54 16.16
CA CYS A 351 -5.43 -4.46 17.56
C CYS A 351 -3.97 -4.02 17.65
N VAL A 352 -3.60 -3.38 18.77
CA VAL A 352 -2.19 -3.16 19.08
C VAL A 352 -1.60 -4.49 19.50
N LEU A 353 -0.59 -5.00 18.80
CA LEU A 353 0.08 -6.24 19.17
C LEU A 353 1.01 -6.04 20.36
N TYR A 354 1.90 -5.06 20.25
CA TYR A 354 2.85 -4.73 21.28
C TYR A 354 3.33 -3.27 21.13
N THR A 355 4.02 -2.80 22.16
CA THR A 355 4.60 -1.46 22.21
C THR A 355 6.06 -1.54 22.57
N GLU A 356 6.87 -0.69 21.95
CA GLU A 356 8.29 -0.53 22.27
C GLU A 356 8.46 0.81 23.00
N LEU A 357 8.92 0.75 24.23
CA LEU A 357 8.94 1.88 25.18
C LEU A 357 10.36 2.23 25.62
N GLU A 358 11.37 1.58 25.04
CA GLU A 358 12.79 1.75 25.36
C GLU A 358 13.29 3.18 25.07
N ASN A 359 12.73 3.82 24.04
CA ASN A 359 12.93 5.21 23.73
C ASN A 359 11.70 6.04 24.16
N PRO A 360 11.73 6.73 25.32
CA PRO A 360 10.60 7.52 25.80
C PRO A 360 10.23 8.66 24.85
N ASP A 361 11.18 9.16 24.06
CA ASP A 361 10.94 10.25 23.10
C ASP A 361 10.21 9.77 21.86
N GLN A 362 10.32 8.48 21.52
CA GLN A 362 9.69 7.87 20.35
C GLN A 362 9.22 6.43 20.67
N PRO A 363 8.16 6.25 21.46
CA PRO A 363 7.57 4.94 21.68
C PRO A 363 6.94 4.47 20.38
N LEU A 364 7.03 3.17 20.12
CA LEU A 364 6.43 2.55 18.96
C LEU A 364 5.17 1.79 19.37
N ILE A 365 4.16 1.90 18.53
CA ILE A 365 2.86 1.24 18.65
C ILE A 365 2.71 0.37 17.41
N ASN A 366 2.88 -0.94 17.58
CA ASN A 366 2.81 -1.90 16.49
C ASN A 366 1.40 -2.47 16.41
N VAL A 367 0.70 -2.16 15.33
CA VAL A 367 -0.71 -2.49 15.09
C VAL A 367 -0.83 -3.54 14.01
N GLU A 368 -1.55 -4.61 14.30
CA GLU A 368 -1.97 -5.58 13.29
C GLU A 368 -3.38 -5.27 12.81
N VAL A 369 -3.62 -5.46 11.52
CA VAL A 369 -4.96 -5.48 10.91
C VAL A 369 -5.13 -6.75 10.10
N VAL A 370 -6.13 -7.55 10.46
CA VAL A 370 -6.51 -8.76 9.73
C VAL A 370 -7.76 -8.49 8.92
N ALA A 371 -7.66 -8.65 7.60
CA ALA A 371 -8.76 -8.53 6.66
C ALA A 371 -9.37 -9.91 6.37
N HIS A 372 -10.64 -10.09 6.71
CA HIS A 372 -11.42 -11.28 6.41
C HIS A 372 -12.41 -11.00 5.28
N VAL A 373 -12.47 -11.90 4.31
CA VAL A 373 -13.54 -11.94 3.32
C VAL A 373 -14.56 -12.98 3.76
N THR A 374 -15.79 -12.53 3.94
CA THR A 374 -16.90 -13.39 4.37
C THR A 374 -17.94 -13.47 3.26
N ARG A 375 -18.46 -14.67 3.01
CA ARG A 375 -19.54 -14.94 2.04
C ARG A 375 -20.63 -15.76 2.73
N PRO A 376 -21.63 -15.10 3.33
CA PRO A 376 -22.66 -15.77 4.14
C PRO A 376 -23.43 -16.86 3.40
N GLU A 377 -23.70 -16.67 2.11
CA GLU A 377 -24.49 -17.56 1.26
C GLU A 377 -23.86 -18.95 1.15
N ILE A 378 -22.53 -19.01 1.15
CA ILE A 378 -21.76 -20.26 1.11
C ILE A 378 -21.09 -20.59 2.46
N ARG A 379 -21.40 -19.82 3.51
CA ARG A 379 -20.89 -19.99 4.89
C ARG A 379 -19.35 -20.04 4.97
N SER A 380 -18.66 -19.23 4.16
CA SER A 380 -17.19 -19.14 4.18
C SER A 380 -16.72 -17.84 4.82
N SER A 381 -15.64 -17.89 5.61
CA SER A 381 -14.91 -16.71 6.08
C SER A 381 -13.42 -17.03 6.07
N GLU A 382 -12.64 -16.27 5.31
CA GLU A 382 -11.22 -16.53 5.09
C GLU A 382 -10.40 -15.25 5.26
N VAL A 383 -9.21 -15.37 5.84
CA VAL A 383 -8.25 -14.26 5.89
C VAL A 383 -7.74 -13.99 4.47
N SER A 384 -7.98 -12.77 3.98
CA SER A 384 -7.45 -12.31 2.70
C SER A 384 -6.04 -11.77 2.86
N ASN A 385 -5.85 -10.91 3.87
CA ASN A 385 -4.62 -10.16 4.08
C ASN A 385 -4.41 -9.90 5.57
N THR A 386 -3.15 -9.78 5.97
CA THR A 386 -2.76 -9.24 7.27
C THR A 386 -1.78 -8.10 7.02
N PHE A 387 -1.98 -6.99 7.73
CA PHE A 387 -1.16 -5.79 7.62
C PHE A 387 -0.56 -5.47 8.99
N TYR A 388 0.69 -5.03 8.99
CA TYR A 388 1.39 -4.57 10.19
C TYR A 388 1.82 -3.14 9.99
N PHE A 389 1.36 -2.26 10.87
CA PHE A 389 1.66 -0.83 10.83
C PHE A 389 2.35 -0.43 12.12
N SER A 390 3.40 0.38 12.00
CA SER A 390 4.08 0.96 13.15
C SER A 390 3.80 2.46 13.20
N PHE A 391 3.35 2.91 14.37
CA PHE A 391 3.09 4.31 14.66
C PHE A 391 3.94 4.78 15.83
N THR A 392 4.17 6.08 15.89
CA THR A 392 4.62 6.76 17.11
C THR A 392 3.65 7.88 17.48
N VAL A 393 3.97 8.69 18.48
CA VAL A 393 3.17 9.85 18.91
C VAL A 393 4.04 11.09 18.98
N ARG A 394 3.49 12.24 18.59
CA ARG A 394 4.25 13.50 18.52
C ARG A 394 4.83 13.93 19.88
N PRO A 395 6.11 14.36 19.94
CA PRO A 395 6.72 14.87 21.17
C PRO A 395 5.98 16.07 21.78
N GLU A 396 5.47 16.99 20.95
CA GLU A 396 4.74 18.18 21.42
C GLU A 396 3.42 17.82 22.10
N ALA A 397 2.81 16.71 21.66
CA ALA A 397 1.60 16.18 22.27
C ALA A 397 1.89 15.55 23.64
N LYS A 398 3.08 14.96 23.83
CA LYS A 398 3.56 14.49 25.14
C LYS A 398 3.87 15.64 26.08
N ALA A 399 4.56 16.68 25.60
CA ALA A 399 4.94 17.84 26.41
C ALA A 399 3.72 18.59 26.98
N LYS A 400 2.59 18.61 26.27
CA LYS A 400 1.33 19.22 26.76
C LYS A 400 0.61 18.38 27.82
N LYS A 401 0.79 17.05 27.80
CA LYS A 401 0.19 16.14 28.79
C LYS A 401 1.30 15.63 29.73
N ASN A 402 1.68 16.45 30.71
CA ASN A 402 2.65 16.07 31.75
C ASN A 402 2.35 14.66 32.29
N GLY A 403 3.31 13.75 32.20
CA GLY A 403 3.20 12.38 32.71
C GLY A 403 2.46 11.39 31.80
N PHE A 404 2.15 11.74 30.55
CA PHE A 404 1.56 10.81 29.59
C PHE A 404 2.53 9.68 29.25
N LYS A 405 2.13 8.43 29.51
CA LYS A 405 2.85 7.21 29.13
C LYS A 405 1.97 6.36 28.22
N ILE A 406 2.57 5.83 27.17
CA ILE A 406 1.95 4.78 26.37
C ILE A 406 1.92 3.51 27.22
N ARG A 407 0.76 2.83 27.24
CA ARG A 407 0.60 1.61 28.01
C ARG A 407 1.35 0.45 27.36
N LYS A 408 1.82 -0.49 28.15
CA LYS A 408 2.33 -1.76 27.64
C LYS A 408 1.16 -2.67 27.26
N VAL A 409 1.28 -3.34 26.11
CA VAL A 409 0.29 -4.33 25.69
C VAL A 409 0.75 -5.72 26.13
N VAL A 410 -0.18 -6.49 26.71
CA VAL A 410 0.08 -7.85 27.18
C VAL A 410 -0.92 -8.85 26.61
N PRO A 411 -0.49 -10.08 26.28
CA PRO A 411 -1.37 -11.11 25.76
C PRO A 411 -2.17 -11.78 26.88
N ALA A 412 -3.45 -12.06 26.65
CA ALA A 412 -4.30 -12.85 27.55
C ALA A 412 -4.15 -14.37 27.32
N THR A 413 -3.73 -14.77 26.12
CA THR A 413 -3.68 -16.18 25.69
C THR A 413 -2.33 -16.54 25.08
N GLU A 414 -2.02 -17.83 25.02
CA GLU A 414 -0.79 -18.33 24.41
C GLU A 414 -0.72 -17.99 22.91
N GLU A 415 -1.86 -18.02 22.22
CA GLU A 415 -2.00 -17.66 20.82
C GLU A 415 -1.67 -16.17 20.59
N GLU A 416 -2.15 -15.28 21.46
CA GLU A 416 -1.79 -13.86 21.41
C GLU A 416 -0.31 -13.65 21.70
N ALA A 417 0.24 -14.35 22.69
CA ALA A 417 1.67 -14.25 23.03
C ALA A 417 2.56 -14.72 21.89
N ARG A 418 2.20 -15.81 21.21
CA ARG A 418 2.91 -16.31 20.03
C ARG A 418 2.84 -15.31 18.87
N ARG A 419 1.68 -14.71 18.61
CA ARG A 419 1.54 -13.66 17.58
C ARG A 419 2.45 -12.47 17.84
N ILE A 420 2.57 -12.04 19.10
CA ILE A 420 3.50 -10.98 19.51
C ILE A 420 4.95 -11.40 19.21
N LEU A 421 5.37 -12.60 19.63
CA LEU A 421 6.75 -13.08 19.41
C LEU A 421 7.10 -13.23 17.94
N GLU A 422 6.21 -13.85 17.15
CA GLU A 422 6.38 -14.00 15.71
C GLU A 422 6.58 -12.64 15.03
N ARG A 423 5.85 -11.63 15.50
CA ARG A 423 5.99 -10.27 14.99
C ARG A 423 7.33 -9.64 15.41
N MET A 424 7.68 -9.66 16.69
CA MET A 424 8.95 -9.12 17.18
C MET A 424 10.15 -9.77 16.48
N ASP A 425 10.08 -11.07 16.23
CA ASP A 425 11.13 -11.81 15.52
C ASP A 425 11.20 -11.45 14.03
N ALA A 426 10.06 -11.18 13.40
CA ALA A 426 10.02 -10.67 12.03
C ALA A 426 10.68 -9.28 11.94
N ASP A 427 10.42 -8.39 12.90
CA ASP A 427 11.01 -7.06 12.95
C ASP A 427 12.54 -7.10 13.09
N LEU A 428 13.06 -7.97 13.96
CA LEU A 428 14.51 -8.19 14.13
C LEU A 428 15.21 -8.70 12.86
N LEU A 429 14.49 -9.38 11.96
CA LEU A 429 15.04 -9.88 10.69
C LEU A 429 14.99 -8.84 9.56
N THR A 430 14.36 -7.70 9.79
CA THR A 430 14.20 -6.61 8.81
C THR A 430 15.01 -5.35 9.16
N GLN A 431 15.57 -5.28 10.37
CA GLN A 431 16.65 -4.36 10.75
C GLN A 431 17.98 -4.86 10.20
#